data_AF-A0A8H4UXB0-F1
#
_entry.id   AF-A0A8H4UXB0-F1
#
_cell.length_a   1.000
_cell.length_b   1.000
_cell.length_c   1.000
_cell.angle_alpha   90.00
_cell.angle_beta   90.00
_cell.angle_gamma   90.00
#
_symmetry.space_group_name_H-M   'P 1'
#
loop_
_entity.id
_entity.type
_entity.pdbx_description
1 polymer ?
#
loop_
_entity_poly.entity_id
_entity_poly.type
_entity_poly.pdbx_seq_one_letter_code
_entity_poly.pdbx_strand_id
1 'polypeptide(L)'
;MQRVTYSDLGDTIPYETFPPSPEDGPVSSKSWVVGMSIITVETAVVSGLTQITKRMASGTTYAEYRQRTAPVLPHQIPAAPDTLSSFDAASRTAILPSHVLLQMVTSAFPTPKVSQPIPLPDDAMTRRAISSFDRNDIVDRHKVGVIFIDNDQTTEAEILANTAGSPDYNHFLNGLGTRVSIRGAQFNTQGLHNDIDGEFTYAWRDRVTEMVYHVTTMMPTNLESDPACVAKKRHVGNDFVNIIFNRSNRPFNFETIPSQFNSVNIVITPVCRIAESDFGNDPNTARDYSKSFYVVRVMSKPGLPELSPASTPKVISGKSLAAYVRILAMNASVFSLVWNREGGEHISSWRNRLREIKRLRDRVMTSRASSVDATESGFLGHRRNTRTNIHVEDEMASQRAQIRPDMAGEWSADNNISQALDFSRWTR
;
A
#
# COMPACT_ATOMS: atom_id res chain seq x y z
N MET A 1 -8.95 18.74 -4.39
CA MET A 1 -8.70 18.32 -5.78
C MET A 1 -9.11 16.85 -5.89
N GLN A 2 -10.32 16.58 -6.38
CA GLN A 2 -10.70 15.24 -6.83
C GLN A 2 -9.72 14.84 -7.94
N ARG A 3 -9.23 13.60 -7.94
CA ARG A 3 -8.39 13.07 -9.03
C ARG A 3 -9.25 12.92 -10.28
N VAL A 4 -9.50 14.02 -11.02
CA VAL A 4 -10.24 14.00 -12.30
C VAL A 4 -9.32 13.69 -13.48
N THR A 5 -7.99 13.75 -13.27
CA THR A 5 -6.99 13.40 -14.28
C THR A 5 -6.25 12.15 -13.83
N TYR A 6 -6.67 11.00 -14.35
CA TYR A 6 -5.93 9.75 -14.25
C TYR A 6 -4.71 9.82 -15.18
N SER A 7 -3.53 9.52 -14.66
CA SER A 7 -2.31 9.33 -15.44
C SER A 7 -1.88 7.88 -15.22
N ASP A 8 -1.64 7.13 -16.30
CA ASP A 8 -1.07 5.78 -16.28
C ASP A 8 0.42 5.80 -15.87
N LEU A 9 0.78 6.62 -14.88
CA LEU A 9 2.11 6.55 -14.29
C LEU A 9 2.23 5.22 -13.55
N GLY A 10 3.22 4.41 -13.92
CA GLY A 10 3.59 3.21 -13.18
C GLY A 10 4.15 3.53 -11.79
N ASP A 11 4.68 2.51 -11.11
CA ASP A 11 5.34 2.68 -9.83
C ASP A 11 6.58 3.60 -9.99
N THR A 12 6.60 4.74 -9.30
CA THR A 12 7.77 5.63 -9.25
C THR A 12 8.80 5.08 -8.27
N ILE A 13 10.08 5.25 -8.58
CA ILE A 13 11.20 4.84 -7.73
C ILE A 13 11.99 6.06 -7.23
N PRO A 14 12.50 6.05 -5.99
CA PRO A 14 13.44 7.07 -5.52
C PRO A 14 14.82 6.88 -6.15
N TYR A 15 15.70 7.87 -6.02
CA TYR A 15 17.13 7.64 -6.26
C TYR A 15 17.68 6.64 -5.23
N GLU A 16 18.51 5.70 -5.68
CA GLU A 16 19.21 4.76 -4.79
C GLU A 16 20.09 5.50 -3.77
N THR A 17 20.76 6.56 -4.24
CA THR A 17 21.50 7.51 -3.42
C THR A 17 21.15 8.92 -3.85
N PHE A 18 20.69 9.75 -2.91
CA PHE A 18 20.40 11.16 -3.13
C PHE A 18 21.40 12.03 -2.34
N PRO A 19 22.11 12.99 -2.98
CA PRO A 19 22.06 13.33 -4.39
C PRO A 19 22.76 12.27 -5.27
N PRO A 20 22.47 12.22 -6.58
CA PRO A 20 23.10 11.27 -7.49
C PRO A 20 24.58 11.57 -7.74
N SER A 21 25.01 12.84 -7.65
CA SER A 21 26.41 13.24 -7.76
C SER A 21 26.91 13.91 -6.48
N PRO A 22 28.15 13.64 -6.03
CA PRO A 22 28.79 14.40 -4.95
C PRO A 22 28.91 15.90 -5.25
N GLU A 23 28.90 16.28 -6.53
CA GLU A 23 28.98 17.67 -7.00
C GLU A 23 27.70 18.48 -6.69
N ASP A 24 26.58 17.79 -6.47
CA ASP A 24 25.29 18.41 -6.12
C ASP A 24 25.29 19.02 -4.71
N GLY A 25 26.29 18.68 -3.90
CA GLY A 25 26.53 19.25 -2.57
C GLY A 25 25.70 18.60 -1.46
N PRO A 26 25.69 19.20 -0.25
CA PRO A 26 24.98 18.64 0.89
C PRO A 26 23.45 18.68 0.68
N VAL A 27 22.74 17.75 1.35
CA VAL A 27 21.28 17.63 1.26
C VAL A 27 20.62 18.32 2.44
N SER A 28 19.64 19.18 2.15
CA SER A 28 18.70 19.69 3.13
C SER A 28 17.38 18.94 3.00
N SER A 29 16.89 18.34 4.09
CA SER A 29 15.64 17.59 4.11
C SER A 29 14.64 18.22 5.07
N LYS A 30 13.37 18.29 4.66
CA LYS A 30 12.28 18.74 5.53
C LYS A 30 10.99 18.01 5.17
N SER A 31 10.16 17.76 6.18
CA SER A 31 8.90 17.02 6.02
C SER A 31 7.70 17.82 6.53
N TRP A 32 6.54 17.58 5.94
CA TRP A 32 5.27 18.22 6.28
C TRP A 32 4.12 17.22 6.21
N VAL A 33 3.11 17.45 7.02
CA VAL A 33 1.77 16.86 6.81
C VAL A 33 0.94 17.86 6.01
N VAL A 34 0.50 17.45 4.83
CA VAL A 34 -0.36 18.24 3.95
C VAL A 34 -1.66 17.47 3.74
N GLY A 35 -2.73 17.92 4.40
CA GLY A 35 -4.02 17.24 4.40
C GLY A 35 -3.95 15.83 5.01
N MET A 36 -4.02 14.81 4.16
CA MET A 36 -3.91 13.38 4.50
C MET A 36 -2.69 12.72 3.82
N SER A 37 -1.63 13.50 3.61
CA SER A 37 -0.38 13.03 3.02
C SER A 37 0.81 13.56 3.79
N ILE A 38 1.91 12.82 3.76
CA ILE A 38 3.21 13.26 4.27
C ILE A 38 4.07 13.60 3.05
N ILE A 39 4.60 14.81 3.02
CA ILE A 39 5.50 15.26 1.95
C ILE A 39 6.87 15.46 2.56
N THR A 40 7.87 14.78 2.04
CA THR A 40 9.28 15.01 2.36
C THR A 40 9.93 15.60 1.11
N VAL A 41 10.64 16.71 1.30
CA VAL A 41 11.38 17.39 0.25
C VAL A 41 12.85 17.35 0.64
N GLU A 42 13.66 16.75 -0.21
CA GLU A 42 15.10 16.63 -0.08
C GLU A 42 15.73 17.43 -1.21
N THR A 43 16.47 18.50 -0.88
CA THR A 43 17.06 19.40 -1.87
C THR A 43 18.58 19.39 -1.73
N ALA A 44 19.26 19.15 -2.85
CA ALA A 44 20.69 19.34 -2.97
C ALA A 44 20.99 20.84 -3.03
N VAL A 45 21.77 21.33 -2.07
CA VAL A 45 21.96 22.77 -1.82
C VAL A 45 22.66 23.47 -2.98
N VAL A 46 23.56 22.79 -3.70
CA VAL A 46 24.38 23.42 -4.74
C VAL A 46 23.71 23.36 -6.12
N SER A 47 23.17 22.20 -6.53
CA SER A 47 22.57 22.05 -7.86
C SER A 47 21.10 22.44 -7.93
N GLY A 48 20.44 22.58 -6.77
CA GLY A 48 19.01 22.85 -6.67
C GLY A 48 18.13 21.64 -7.05
N LEU A 49 18.74 20.48 -7.31
CA LEU A 49 18.03 19.24 -7.57
C LEU A 49 17.25 18.83 -6.33
N THR A 50 15.96 18.54 -6.49
CA THR A 50 15.06 18.21 -5.39
C THR A 50 14.33 16.91 -5.64
N GLN A 51 14.41 15.99 -4.69
CA GLN A 51 13.57 14.80 -4.63
C GLN A 51 12.37 15.08 -3.72
N ILE A 52 11.17 14.84 -4.25
CA ILE A 52 9.91 14.99 -3.52
C ILE A 52 9.32 13.61 -3.30
N THR A 53 9.23 13.21 -2.04
CA THR A 53 8.59 11.96 -1.62
C THR A 53 7.21 12.28 -1.04
N LYS A 54 6.15 11.91 -1.76
CA LYS A 54 4.77 12.09 -1.34
C LYS A 54 4.16 10.76 -0.92
N ARG A 55 3.87 10.66 0.37
CA ARG A 55 3.29 9.49 1.04
C ARG A 55 1.80 9.68 1.24
N MET A 56 1.00 8.76 0.71
CA MET A 56 -0.44 8.70 0.87
C MET A 56 -0.86 7.31 1.35
N ALA A 57 -2.11 7.21 1.81
CA ALA A 57 -2.71 5.91 2.15
C ALA A 57 -2.68 4.93 0.97
N SER A 58 -2.98 5.41 -0.24
CA SER A 58 -3.05 4.61 -1.46
C SER A 58 -1.71 4.38 -2.16
N GLY A 59 -0.60 4.92 -1.66
CA GLY A 59 0.69 4.81 -2.35
C GLY A 59 1.71 5.86 -1.93
N THR A 60 2.98 5.59 -2.24
CA THR A 60 4.08 6.55 -2.13
C THR A 60 4.56 6.87 -3.54
N THR A 61 4.66 8.16 -3.87
CA THR A 61 5.13 8.63 -5.18
C THR A 61 6.39 9.48 -5.01
N TYR A 62 7.33 9.31 -5.93
CA TYR A 62 8.58 10.05 -6.00
C TYR A 62 8.56 10.93 -7.25
N ALA A 63 9.04 12.17 -7.11
CA ALA A 63 9.16 13.10 -8.22
C ALA A 63 10.47 13.89 -8.10
N GLU A 64 11.05 14.20 -9.25
CA GLU A 64 12.16 15.13 -9.37
C GLU A 64 11.62 16.55 -9.62
N TYR A 65 12.19 17.53 -8.94
CA TYR A 65 11.96 18.95 -9.19
C TYR A 65 13.30 19.67 -9.26
N ARG A 66 13.47 20.51 -10.28
CA ARG A 66 14.64 21.40 -10.39
C ARG A 66 14.20 22.76 -10.92
N GLN A 67 14.35 23.78 -10.08
CA GLN A 67 14.04 25.14 -10.47
C GLN A 67 15.14 25.68 -11.38
N ARG A 68 14.77 26.16 -12.57
CA ARG A 68 15.71 26.82 -13.48
C ARG A 68 15.92 28.26 -13.02
N THR A 69 17.08 28.54 -12.46
CA THR A 69 17.49 29.90 -12.08
C THR A 69 18.28 30.55 -13.21
N ALA A 70 18.03 31.83 -13.47
CA ALA A 70 18.90 32.63 -14.33
C ALA A 70 20.29 32.78 -13.68
N PRO A 71 21.37 32.97 -14.47
CA PRO A 71 22.67 33.28 -13.90
C PRO A 71 22.59 34.57 -13.08
N VAL A 72 23.26 34.60 -11.93
CA VAL A 72 23.35 35.77 -11.07
C VAL A 72 24.02 36.90 -11.86
N LEU A 73 23.41 38.09 -11.87
CA LEU A 73 23.95 39.21 -12.64
C LEU A 73 25.29 39.67 -12.03
N PRO A 74 26.28 40.09 -12.84
CA PRO A 74 27.62 40.41 -12.32
C PRO A 74 27.67 41.44 -11.18
N HIS A 75 26.71 42.38 -11.15
CA HIS A 75 26.61 43.39 -10.10
C HIS A 75 26.01 42.89 -8.78
N GLN A 76 25.44 41.68 -8.76
CA GLN A 76 24.92 41.00 -7.57
C GLN A 76 25.97 40.10 -6.92
N ILE A 77 27.13 39.92 -7.58
CA ILE A 77 28.28 39.22 -7.02
C ILE A 77 29.03 40.26 -6.15
N PRO A 78 29.17 40.05 -4.84
CA PRO A 78 29.89 40.98 -3.97
C PRO A 78 31.31 41.24 -4.49
N ALA A 79 31.70 42.51 -4.59
CA ALA A 79 32.93 42.94 -5.26
C ALA A 79 34.23 42.72 -4.44
N ALA A 80 34.14 42.28 -3.18
CA ALA A 80 35.30 42.08 -2.30
C ALA A 80 35.36 40.64 -1.76
N PRO A 81 36.39 39.85 -2.13
CA PRO A 81 36.64 38.54 -1.55
C PRO A 81 37.65 38.68 -0.38
N ASP A 82 37.28 39.36 0.70
CA ASP A 82 38.19 39.54 1.85
C ASP A 82 37.91 38.56 3.01
N THR A 83 38.82 37.60 3.13
CA THR A 83 39.52 37.13 4.35
C THR A 83 38.79 36.53 5.56
N LEU A 84 37.51 36.15 5.48
CA LEU A 84 36.92 35.19 6.46
C LEU A 84 35.92 34.19 5.83
N SER A 85 36.13 33.81 4.57
CA SER A 85 35.37 32.71 3.96
C SER A 85 36.29 31.85 3.11
N SER A 86 36.89 30.84 3.74
CA SER A 86 37.01 29.53 3.09
C SER A 86 35.72 29.28 2.31
N PHE A 87 35.80 29.11 0.99
CA PHE A 87 34.68 28.85 0.08
C PHE A 87 33.56 28.04 0.76
N ASP A 88 32.61 28.74 1.38
CA ASP A 88 31.55 28.11 2.13
C ASP A 88 30.41 27.95 1.14
N ALA A 89 30.00 26.71 0.92
CA ALA A 89 28.91 26.34 0.04
C ALA A 89 27.59 27.08 0.36
N ALA A 90 27.53 27.79 1.48
CA ALA A 90 26.46 28.67 1.94
C ALA A 90 26.25 29.98 1.14
N SER A 91 27.19 30.40 0.28
CA SER A 91 27.09 31.67 -0.49
C SER A 91 26.53 31.53 -1.91
N ARG A 92 26.29 30.29 -2.37
CA ARG A 92 25.43 30.03 -3.54
C ARG A 92 23.98 30.11 -3.08
N THR A 93 23.07 30.64 -3.91
CA THR A 93 21.61 30.66 -3.63
C THR A 93 21.12 29.25 -3.29
N ALA A 94 21.08 28.94 -2.00
CA ALA A 94 20.66 27.65 -1.48
C ALA A 94 19.14 27.55 -1.63
N ILE A 95 18.66 26.68 -2.52
CA ILE A 95 17.23 26.41 -2.63
C ILE A 95 16.81 25.64 -1.37
N LEU A 96 16.01 26.28 -0.52
CA LEU A 96 15.50 25.64 0.69
C LEU A 96 14.33 24.71 0.35
N PRO A 97 14.21 23.54 1.02
CA PRO A 97 13.07 22.64 0.85
C PRO A 97 11.71 23.33 1.08
N SER A 98 11.67 24.29 2.01
CA SER A 98 10.46 25.08 2.27
C SER A 98 10.06 25.98 1.11
N HIS A 99 11.03 26.48 0.34
CA HIS A 99 10.74 27.26 -0.86
C HIS A 99 10.06 26.38 -1.92
N VAL A 100 10.58 25.17 -2.15
CA VAL A 100 10.00 24.22 -3.11
C VAL A 100 8.56 23.86 -2.74
N LEU A 101 8.29 23.54 -1.47
CA LEU A 101 6.92 23.25 -1.04
C LEU A 101 6.01 24.47 -1.19
N LEU A 102 6.51 25.67 -0.88
CA LEU A 102 5.75 26.91 -1.04
C LEU A 102 5.33 27.11 -2.50
N GLN A 103 6.22 26.89 -3.47
CA GLN A 103 5.87 27.01 -4.90
C GLN A 103 4.77 26.02 -5.33
N MET A 104 4.70 24.84 -4.71
CA MET A 104 3.68 23.83 -5.06
C MET A 104 2.32 24.06 -4.40
N VAL A 105 2.28 24.72 -3.24
CA VAL A 105 1.05 24.84 -2.41
C VAL A 105 0.50 26.27 -2.38
N THR A 106 1.25 27.25 -2.88
CA THR A 106 0.78 28.63 -2.98
C THR A 106 -0.41 28.74 -3.92
N SER A 107 -1.44 29.44 -3.46
CA SER A 107 -2.61 29.80 -4.25
C SER A 107 -2.82 31.30 -4.14
N ALA A 108 -3.51 31.91 -5.10
CA ALA A 108 -3.79 33.35 -5.09
C ALA A 108 -4.68 33.77 -3.89
N PHE A 109 -5.40 32.82 -3.28
CA PHE A 109 -6.24 33.06 -2.10
C PHE A 109 -5.61 32.51 -0.83
N PRO A 110 -5.87 33.13 0.34
CA PRO A 110 -5.38 32.61 1.62
C PRO A 110 -5.90 31.20 1.89
N THR A 111 -4.99 30.24 2.05
CA THR A 111 -5.32 28.86 2.41
C THR A 111 -5.83 28.80 3.86
N PRO A 112 -7.03 28.23 4.13
CA PRO A 112 -7.55 28.07 5.48
C PRO A 112 -6.55 27.35 6.41
N LYS A 113 -6.45 27.77 7.69
CA LYS A 113 -5.49 27.23 8.67
C LYS A 113 -5.50 25.71 8.76
N VAL A 114 -6.67 25.08 8.63
CA VAL A 114 -6.87 23.62 8.71
C VAL A 114 -6.25 22.88 7.51
N SER A 115 -6.12 23.55 6.37
CA SER A 115 -5.56 23.03 5.12
C SER A 115 -4.10 23.43 4.87
N GLN A 116 -3.52 24.26 5.74
CA GLN A 116 -2.12 24.67 5.60
C GLN A 116 -1.16 23.51 5.88
N PRO A 117 -0.03 23.42 5.15
CA PRO A 117 1.03 22.46 5.46
C PRO A 117 1.54 22.60 6.90
N ILE A 118 1.57 21.48 7.62
CA ILE A 118 2.06 21.42 8.99
C ILE A 118 3.49 20.92 8.95
N PRO A 119 4.50 21.74 9.29
CA PRO A 119 5.88 21.29 9.34
C PRO A 119 6.05 20.22 10.42
N LEU A 120 6.72 19.13 10.05
CA LEU A 120 7.10 18.08 10.97
C LEU A 120 8.45 18.44 11.63
N PRO A 121 8.59 18.24 12.95
CA PRO A 121 9.88 18.41 13.63
C PRO A 121 10.90 17.37 13.14
N ASP A 122 12.18 17.76 13.11
CA ASP A 122 13.27 16.85 12.78
C ASP A 122 13.79 16.13 14.04
N ASP A 123 12.91 15.39 14.69
CA ASP A 123 13.22 14.60 15.87
C ASP A 123 13.26 13.10 15.56
N ALA A 124 13.90 12.33 16.45
CA ALA A 124 14.05 10.89 16.27
C ALA A 124 12.70 10.15 16.21
N MET A 125 11.65 10.63 16.90
CA MET A 125 10.35 9.97 16.88
C MET A 125 9.63 10.19 15.56
N THR A 126 9.69 11.39 14.98
CA THR A 126 9.12 11.66 13.65
C THR A 126 9.82 10.84 12.56
N ARG A 127 11.15 10.78 12.57
CA ARG A 127 11.91 9.95 11.62
C ARG A 127 11.54 8.46 11.73
N ARG A 128 11.39 7.95 12.95
CA ARG A 128 10.90 6.58 13.19
C ARG A 128 9.47 6.37 12.70
N ALA A 129 8.58 7.35 12.89
CA ALA A 129 7.20 7.27 12.43
C ALA A 129 7.12 7.21 10.89
N ILE A 130 7.90 8.04 10.20
CA ILE A 130 7.98 8.03 8.72
C ILE A 130 8.59 6.70 8.24
N SER A 131 9.67 6.24 8.87
CA SER A 131 10.29 4.95 8.52
C SER A 131 9.35 3.76 8.74
N SER A 132 8.58 3.77 9.83
CA SER A 132 7.54 2.76 10.09
C SER A 132 6.44 2.80 9.03
N PHE A 133 6.03 4.01 8.64
CA PHE A 133 5.02 4.21 7.59
C PHE A 133 5.51 3.68 6.23
N ASP A 134 6.79 3.88 5.90
CA ASP A 134 7.37 3.41 4.63
C ASP A 134 7.48 1.88 4.54
N ARG A 135 7.57 1.20 5.70
CA ARG A 135 7.52 -0.26 5.77
C ARG A 135 6.13 -0.85 5.60
N ASN A 136 5.09 -0.04 5.80
CA ASN A 136 3.72 -0.50 5.60
C ASN A 136 3.42 -0.61 4.12
N ASP A 137 2.93 -1.78 3.74
CA ASP A 137 2.61 -2.06 2.36
C ASP A 137 1.48 -1.19 1.83
N ILE A 138 1.47 -1.02 0.51
CA ILE A 138 0.40 -0.33 -0.20
C ILE A 138 -0.62 -1.34 -0.73
N VAL A 139 -0.19 -2.57 -0.99
CA VAL A 139 -0.99 -3.61 -1.63
C VAL A 139 -1.39 -4.61 -0.55
N ASP A 140 -2.67 -4.97 -0.48
CA ASP A 140 -3.15 -6.01 0.43
C ASP A 140 -2.65 -7.37 -0.06
N ARG A 141 -1.91 -8.07 0.80
CA ARG A 141 -1.27 -9.33 0.44
C ARG A 141 -2.02 -10.52 1.01
N HIS A 142 -2.20 -11.52 0.16
CA HIS A 142 -2.85 -12.78 0.48
C HIS A 142 -1.92 -13.94 0.15
N LYS A 143 -1.99 -14.97 0.98
CA LYS A 143 -1.31 -16.25 0.78
C LYS A 143 -2.35 -17.36 0.72
N VAL A 144 -2.20 -18.25 -0.24
CA VAL A 144 -3.16 -19.33 -0.52
C VAL A 144 -2.39 -20.60 -0.86
N GLY A 145 -2.65 -21.68 -0.15
CA GLY A 145 -2.04 -22.97 -0.49
C GLY A 145 -2.68 -23.59 -1.73
N VAL A 146 -1.89 -24.32 -2.52
CA VAL A 146 -2.38 -25.11 -3.65
C VAL A 146 -1.85 -26.52 -3.51
N ILE A 147 -2.78 -27.47 -3.40
CA ILE A 147 -2.47 -28.86 -3.05
C ILE A 147 -3.06 -29.77 -4.12
N PHE A 148 -2.21 -30.66 -4.64
CA PHE A 148 -2.59 -31.65 -5.64
C PHE A 148 -2.76 -33.01 -4.98
N ILE A 149 -3.92 -33.66 -5.20
CA ILE A 149 -4.21 -35.02 -4.73
C ILE A 149 -4.33 -35.89 -5.98
N ASP A 150 -3.44 -36.87 -6.12
CA ASP A 150 -3.46 -37.81 -7.23
C ASP A 150 -4.46 -38.97 -7.00
N ASN A 151 -4.55 -39.88 -7.96
CA ASN A 151 -5.38 -41.07 -7.87
C ASN A 151 -5.05 -41.89 -6.61
N ASP A 152 -6.09 -42.34 -5.91
CA ASP A 152 -6.02 -43.21 -4.73
C ASP A 152 -5.25 -42.68 -3.50
N GLN A 153 -4.71 -41.46 -3.54
CA GLN A 153 -4.09 -40.83 -2.38
C GLN A 153 -5.14 -40.42 -1.35
N THR A 154 -4.87 -40.76 -0.09
CA THR A 154 -5.77 -40.44 1.03
C THR A 154 -5.05 -39.89 2.25
N THR A 155 -3.76 -40.18 2.41
CA THR A 155 -2.98 -39.74 3.55
C THR A 155 -2.31 -38.39 3.30
N GLU A 156 -2.16 -37.58 4.35
CA GLU A 156 -1.53 -36.26 4.26
C GLU A 156 -0.10 -36.34 3.68
N ALA A 157 0.68 -37.31 4.14
CA ALA A 157 2.07 -37.49 3.72
C ALA A 157 2.18 -37.82 2.23
N GLU A 158 1.33 -38.71 1.70
CA GLU A 158 1.28 -39.03 0.26
C GLU A 158 0.95 -37.80 -0.58
N ILE A 159 -0.06 -37.02 -0.15
CA ILE A 159 -0.52 -35.84 -0.85
C ILE A 159 0.57 -34.76 -0.92
N LEU A 160 1.24 -34.51 0.22
CA LEU A 160 2.31 -33.52 0.29
C LEU A 160 3.60 -33.99 -0.40
N ALA A 161 3.84 -35.29 -0.49
CA ALA A 161 5.01 -35.86 -1.17
C ALA A 161 5.02 -35.63 -2.70
N ASN A 162 3.89 -35.25 -3.29
CA ASN A 162 3.80 -34.97 -4.73
C ASN A 162 4.75 -33.85 -5.16
N THR A 163 5.55 -34.10 -6.19
CA THR A 163 6.51 -33.15 -6.81
C THR A 163 6.10 -32.73 -8.22
N ALA A 164 5.09 -33.37 -8.78
CA ALA A 164 4.51 -33.03 -10.07
C ALA A 164 3.00 -33.24 -10.00
N GLY A 165 2.28 -32.45 -10.79
CA GLY A 165 0.85 -32.63 -10.98
C GLY A 165 0.52 -33.02 -12.42
N SER A 166 -0.75 -33.32 -12.66
CA SER A 166 -1.26 -33.70 -13.98
C SER A 166 -1.27 -32.54 -14.98
N PRO A 167 -1.37 -32.80 -16.30
CA PRO A 167 -1.32 -31.72 -17.30
C PRO A 167 -2.47 -30.70 -17.20
N ASP A 168 -3.67 -31.13 -16.77
CA ASP A 168 -4.81 -30.25 -16.47
C ASP A 168 -4.56 -29.37 -15.24
N TYR A 169 -3.89 -29.90 -14.21
CA TYR A 169 -3.45 -29.14 -13.06
C TYR A 169 -2.44 -28.05 -13.46
N ASN A 170 -1.47 -28.38 -14.32
CA ASN A 170 -0.51 -27.40 -14.83
C ASN A 170 -1.20 -26.32 -15.69
N HIS A 171 -2.21 -26.69 -16.49
CA HIS A 171 -3.04 -25.72 -17.22
C HIS A 171 -3.79 -24.78 -16.26
N PHE A 172 -4.35 -25.32 -15.18
CA PHE A 172 -5.00 -24.54 -14.13
C PHE A 172 -4.03 -23.58 -13.43
N LEU A 173 -2.84 -24.04 -13.02
CA LEU A 173 -1.81 -23.22 -12.39
C LEU A 173 -1.39 -22.03 -13.27
N ASN A 174 -1.18 -22.27 -14.57
CA ASN A 174 -0.85 -21.23 -15.53
C ASN A 174 -1.96 -20.18 -15.71
N GLY A 175 -3.22 -20.54 -15.48
CA GLY A 175 -4.32 -19.59 -15.46
C GLY A 175 -4.49 -18.87 -14.12
N LEU A 176 -3.96 -19.44 -13.03
CA LEU A 176 -4.15 -18.95 -11.67
C LEU A 176 -3.29 -17.72 -11.37
N GLY A 177 -2.06 -17.73 -11.88
CA GLY A 177 -1.12 -16.62 -11.77
C GLY A 177 0.04 -16.74 -12.76
N THR A 178 1.03 -15.89 -12.58
CA THR A 178 2.28 -15.90 -13.34
C THR A 178 3.34 -16.67 -12.55
N ARG A 179 4.09 -17.54 -13.24
CA ARG A 179 5.23 -18.23 -12.64
C ARG A 179 6.35 -17.21 -12.38
N VAL A 180 6.79 -17.11 -11.14
CA VAL A 180 7.79 -16.14 -10.67
C VAL A 180 8.92 -16.84 -9.93
N SER A 181 10.14 -16.32 -10.05
CA SER A 181 11.30 -16.79 -9.29
C SER A 181 11.23 -16.29 -7.85
N ILE A 182 11.46 -17.18 -6.90
CA ILE A 182 11.60 -16.84 -5.47
C ILE A 182 12.98 -16.22 -5.23
N ARG A 183 13.99 -16.64 -5.99
CA ARG A 183 15.34 -16.08 -5.93
C ARG A 183 15.34 -14.64 -6.43
N GLY A 184 15.82 -13.72 -5.58
CA GLY A 184 15.90 -12.29 -5.93
C GLY A 184 14.54 -11.61 -6.13
N ALA A 185 13.47 -12.16 -5.54
CA ALA A 185 12.13 -11.60 -5.66
C ALA A 185 12.09 -10.17 -5.11
N GLN A 186 11.60 -9.23 -5.95
CA GLN A 186 11.37 -7.83 -5.58
C GLN A 186 9.98 -7.61 -4.94
N PHE A 187 9.29 -8.69 -4.62
CA PHE A 187 7.98 -8.70 -3.97
C PHE A 187 8.02 -9.61 -2.74
N ASN A 188 7.03 -9.49 -1.87
CA ASN A 188 6.98 -10.29 -0.65
C ASN A 188 6.52 -11.72 -0.97
N THR A 189 7.40 -12.69 -0.78
CA THR A 189 7.19 -14.11 -1.07
C THR A 189 6.30 -14.84 -0.06
N GLN A 190 5.69 -14.13 0.89
CA GLN A 190 4.78 -14.68 1.91
C GLN A 190 5.35 -15.81 2.78
N GLY A 191 6.67 -15.83 2.95
CA GLY A 191 7.38 -16.82 3.77
C GLY A 191 8.09 -17.91 2.97
N LEU A 192 7.99 -17.90 1.63
CA LEU A 192 8.77 -18.79 0.77
C LEU A 192 10.23 -18.35 0.70
N HIS A 193 11.14 -19.29 0.90
CA HIS A 193 12.58 -19.11 0.82
C HIS A 193 13.17 -19.99 -0.29
N ASN A 194 14.02 -19.42 -1.15
CA ASN A 194 14.57 -20.12 -2.31
C ASN A 194 15.35 -21.38 -1.94
N ASP A 195 16.12 -21.33 -0.85
CA ASP A 195 17.02 -22.42 -0.45
C ASP A 195 16.27 -23.65 0.10
N ILE A 196 15.02 -23.46 0.56
CA ILE A 196 14.26 -24.50 1.29
C ILE A 196 12.99 -24.88 0.54
N ASP A 197 12.29 -23.90 -0.05
CA ASP A 197 10.93 -24.06 -0.56
C ASP A 197 10.87 -24.13 -2.10
N GLY A 198 12.02 -24.14 -2.77
CA GLY A 198 12.14 -24.29 -4.22
C GLY A 198 12.46 -22.98 -4.95
N GLU A 199 12.54 -23.07 -6.28
CA GLU A 199 13.00 -21.96 -7.11
C GLU A 199 11.88 -21.04 -7.60
N PHE A 200 10.70 -21.62 -7.81
CA PHE A 200 9.59 -20.92 -8.44
C PHE A 200 8.31 -21.10 -7.65
N THR A 201 7.44 -20.11 -7.78
CA THR A 201 6.04 -20.21 -7.36
C THR A 201 5.14 -19.51 -8.37
N TYR A 202 3.84 -19.56 -8.15
CA TYR A 202 2.87 -18.70 -8.85
C TYR A 202 2.51 -17.52 -7.97
N ALA A 203 2.41 -16.35 -8.60
CA ALA A 203 1.88 -15.14 -7.97
C ALA A 203 0.91 -14.45 -8.92
N TRP A 204 -0.08 -13.76 -8.36
CA TRP A 204 -0.98 -12.90 -9.10
C TRP A 204 -1.02 -11.53 -8.42
N ARG A 205 -1.03 -10.47 -9.22
CA ARG A 205 -1.07 -9.10 -8.71
C ARG A 205 -2.10 -8.29 -9.50
N ASP A 206 -2.90 -7.54 -8.76
CA ASP A 206 -3.72 -6.44 -9.23
C ASP A 206 -3.18 -5.11 -8.65
N ARG A 207 -3.83 -3.99 -8.97
CA ARG A 207 -3.45 -2.66 -8.49
C ARG A 207 -3.50 -2.51 -6.97
N VAL A 208 -4.35 -3.28 -6.30
CA VAL A 208 -4.63 -3.12 -4.87
C VAL A 208 -4.36 -4.38 -4.05
N THR A 209 -4.30 -5.54 -4.68
CA THR A 209 -4.09 -6.84 -4.03
C THR A 209 -3.03 -7.68 -4.70
N GLU A 210 -2.30 -8.46 -3.92
CA GLU A 210 -1.31 -9.43 -4.37
C GLU A 210 -1.60 -10.78 -3.71
N MET A 211 -1.52 -11.86 -4.50
CA MET A 211 -1.73 -13.23 -4.06
C MET A 211 -0.48 -14.05 -4.40
N VAL A 212 0.15 -14.62 -3.39
CA VAL A 212 1.23 -15.60 -3.56
C VAL A 212 0.68 -16.98 -3.23
N TYR A 213 0.94 -17.94 -4.11
CA TYR A 213 0.46 -19.30 -3.95
C TYR A 213 1.54 -20.18 -3.30
N HIS A 214 1.18 -20.98 -2.31
CA HIS A 214 2.06 -22.01 -1.75
C HIS A 214 1.76 -23.33 -2.46
N VAL A 215 2.44 -23.55 -3.59
CA VAL A 215 2.20 -24.70 -4.47
C VAL A 215 3.02 -25.90 -4.01
N THR A 216 2.38 -26.90 -3.40
CA THR A 216 3.08 -28.03 -2.77
C THR A 216 3.92 -28.86 -3.74
N THR A 217 3.49 -28.95 -5.01
CA THR A 217 4.23 -29.68 -6.05
C THR A 217 5.49 -28.95 -6.51
N MET A 218 5.59 -27.64 -6.30
CA MET A 218 6.80 -26.86 -6.66
C MET A 218 7.82 -26.81 -5.52
N MET A 219 7.41 -27.21 -4.31
CA MET A 219 8.31 -27.32 -3.17
C MET A 219 9.09 -28.64 -3.23
N PRO A 220 10.39 -28.64 -2.88
CA PRO A 220 11.21 -29.84 -2.90
C PRO A 220 10.68 -30.87 -1.88
N THR A 221 10.89 -32.15 -2.19
CA THR A 221 10.49 -33.26 -1.32
C THR A 221 11.71 -34.11 -1.05
N ASN A 222 11.98 -34.37 0.23
CA ASN A 222 13.00 -35.32 0.65
C ASN A 222 12.38 -36.26 1.68
N LEU A 223 11.98 -37.45 1.25
CA LEU A 223 11.30 -38.43 2.11
C LEU A 223 12.26 -39.13 3.09
N GLU A 224 13.56 -39.09 2.83
CA GLU A 224 14.57 -39.67 3.73
C GLU A 224 14.74 -38.82 5.00
N SER A 225 14.75 -37.50 4.84
CA SER A 225 14.92 -36.55 5.95
C SER A 225 13.60 -36.01 6.52
N ASP A 226 12.57 -35.86 5.68
CA ASP A 226 11.25 -35.31 6.03
C ASP A 226 10.12 -36.20 5.49
N PRO A 227 9.93 -37.42 6.04
CA PRO A 227 8.90 -38.34 5.59
C PRO A 227 7.46 -37.80 5.77
N ALA A 228 7.26 -36.86 6.68
CA ALA A 228 5.97 -36.22 6.93
C ALA A 228 5.76 -34.92 6.12
N CYS A 229 6.73 -34.52 5.29
CA CYS A 229 6.69 -33.28 4.50
C CYS A 229 6.37 -32.03 5.35
N VAL A 230 6.93 -31.95 6.56
CA VAL A 230 6.74 -30.85 7.52
C VAL A 230 7.11 -29.51 6.90
N ALA A 231 8.14 -29.46 6.04
CA ALA A 231 8.55 -28.23 5.36
C ALA A 231 7.42 -27.63 4.51
N LYS A 232 6.70 -28.48 3.76
CA LYS A 232 5.54 -28.08 2.95
C LYS A 232 4.33 -27.76 3.83
N LYS A 233 4.08 -28.60 4.83
CA LYS A 233 2.96 -28.42 5.79
C LYS A 233 3.07 -27.11 6.55
N ARG A 234 4.28 -26.64 6.87
CA ARG A 234 4.50 -25.33 7.51
C ARG A 234 3.93 -24.17 6.70
N HIS A 235 3.85 -24.28 5.37
CA HIS A 235 3.25 -23.24 4.53
C HIS A 235 1.74 -23.42 4.43
N VAL A 236 1.29 -24.50 3.79
CA VAL A 236 -0.15 -24.73 3.51
C VAL A 236 -0.98 -24.96 4.78
N GLY A 237 -0.35 -25.46 5.85
CA GLY A 237 -0.96 -25.58 7.16
C GLY A 237 -1.07 -24.25 7.90
N ASN A 238 -0.31 -23.21 7.53
CA ASN A 238 -0.42 -21.86 8.09
C ASN A 238 -1.20 -20.90 7.17
N ASP A 239 -1.77 -21.41 6.09
CA ASP A 239 -2.66 -20.67 5.21
C ASP A 239 -4.11 -20.83 5.66
N PHE A 240 -4.84 -19.72 5.67
CA PHE A 240 -6.28 -19.75 6.00
C PHE A 240 -7.11 -20.41 4.89
N VAL A 241 -6.63 -20.31 3.65
CA VAL A 241 -7.34 -20.79 2.46
C VAL A 241 -6.41 -21.71 1.66
N ASN A 242 -6.92 -22.88 1.31
CA ASN A 242 -6.23 -23.83 0.45
C ASN A 242 -7.10 -24.20 -0.76
N ILE A 243 -6.48 -24.25 -1.93
CA ILE A 243 -7.07 -24.77 -3.17
C ILE A 243 -6.65 -26.23 -3.30
N ILE A 244 -7.62 -27.12 -3.33
CA ILE A 244 -7.41 -28.57 -3.41
C ILE A 244 -7.79 -29.03 -4.82
N PHE A 245 -6.79 -29.41 -5.62
CA PHE A 245 -7.03 -30.03 -6.91
C PHE A 245 -7.14 -31.55 -6.72
N ASN A 246 -8.37 -32.03 -6.61
CA ASN A 246 -8.67 -33.40 -6.23
C ASN A 246 -8.83 -34.32 -7.45
N ARG A 247 -7.83 -35.18 -7.68
CA ARG A 247 -7.89 -36.26 -8.66
C ARG A 247 -8.13 -37.65 -8.07
N SER A 248 -8.36 -37.80 -6.76
CA SER A 248 -8.59 -39.12 -6.14
C SER A 248 -9.89 -39.83 -6.57
N ASN A 249 -10.84 -39.13 -7.22
CA ASN A 249 -12.23 -39.57 -7.46
C ASN A 249 -13.03 -39.88 -6.18
N ARG A 250 -12.50 -39.51 -5.01
CA ARG A 250 -13.18 -39.65 -3.71
C ARG A 250 -13.54 -38.27 -3.17
N PRO A 251 -14.61 -38.14 -2.36
CA PRO A 251 -14.90 -36.91 -1.65
C PRO A 251 -13.71 -36.51 -0.77
N PHE A 252 -13.25 -35.26 -0.91
CA PHE A 252 -12.22 -34.72 -0.03
C PHE A 252 -12.78 -34.49 1.37
N ASN A 253 -12.05 -34.93 2.41
CA ASN A 253 -12.39 -34.64 3.79
C ASN A 253 -11.65 -33.37 4.24
N PHE A 254 -12.35 -32.48 4.94
CA PHE A 254 -11.75 -31.25 5.48
C PHE A 254 -10.58 -31.55 6.42
N GLU A 255 -10.63 -32.67 7.15
CA GLU A 255 -9.61 -33.10 8.12
C GLU A 255 -8.41 -33.83 7.48
N THR A 256 -8.41 -34.05 6.16
CA THR A 256 -7.29 -34.73 5.47
C THR A 256 -5.96 -34.00 5.69
N ILE A 257 -5.98 -32.67 5.82
CA ILE A 257 -4.79 -31.86 6.14
C ILE A 257 -5.10 -31.09 7.43
N PRO A 258 -4.80 -31.69 8.59
CA PRO A 258 -5.16 -31.12 9.87
C PRO A 258 -4.34 -29.85 10.13
N SER A 259 -5.05 -28.73 10.32
CA SER A 259 -4.48 -27.44 10.70
C SER A 259 -5.48 -26.62 11.50
N GLN A 260 -4.97 -25.88 12.48
CA GLN A 260 -5.76 -24.91 13.24
C GLN A 260 -6.11 -23.66 12.43
N PHE A 261 -5.23 -23.28 11.50
CA PHE A 261 -5.36 -22.10 10.65
C PHE A 261 -6.23 -22.36 9.41
N ASN A 262 -6.24 -23.59 8.89
CA ASN A 262 -7.04 -23.89 7.70
C ASN A 262 -8.53 -23.63 7.97
N SER A 263 -9.06 -22.60 7.31
CA SER A 263 -10.42 -22.08 7.52
C SER A 263 -11.32 -22.43 6.34
N VAL A 264 -10.79 -22.41 5.11
CA VAL A 264 -11.55 -22.66 3.88
C VAL A 264 -10.73 -23.48 2.89
N ASN A 265 -11.32 -24.59 2.40
CA ASN A 265 -10.78 -25.39 1.31
C ASN A 265 -11.63 -25.23 0.06
N ILE A 266 -11.04 -24.83 -1.07
CA ILE A 266 -11.69 -24.76 -2.37
C ILE A 266 -11.33 -26.02 -3.15
N VAL A 267 -12.25 -26.98 -3.18
CA VAL A 267 -12.03 -28.29 -3.81
C VAL A 267 -12.47 -28.26 -5.27
N ILE A 268 -11.54 -28.59 -6.15
CA ILE A 268 -11.73 -28.72 -7.60
C ILE A 268 -11.71 -30.21 -7.93
N THR A 269 -12.73 -30.71 -8.64
CA THR A 269 -12.81 -32.11 -9.07
C THR A 269 -13.20 -32.19 -10.54
N PRO A 270 -12.41 -32.84 -11.42
CA PRO A 270 -12.77 -33.03 -12.83
C PRO A 270 -14.06 -33.86 -12.98
N VAL A 271 -14.98 -33.45 -13.87
CA VAL A 271 -16.32 -34.08 -14.03
C VAL A 271 -16.28 -35.34 -14.89
N CYS A 272 -15.63 -35.30 -16.05
CA CYS A 272 -15.57 -36.42 -16.98
C CYS A 272 -14.10 -36.77 -17.26
N ARG A 273 -13.66 -37.93 -16.75
CA ARG A 273 -12.40 -38.58 -17.17
C ARG A 273 -12.62 -39.73 -18.15
N ILE A 274 -13.87 -40.17 -18.30
CA ILE A 274 -14.25 -41.46 -18.90
C ILE A 274 -13.97 -41.52 -20.42
N ALA A 275 -13.77 -40.40 -21.10
CA ALA A 275 -13.36 -40.41 -22.51
C ALA A 275 -11.84 -40.49 -22.72
N GLU A 276 -11.04 -40.89 -21.72
CA GLU A 276 -9.61 -41.17 -21.93
C GLU A 276 -9.38 -42.28 -22.98
N SER A 277 -10.38 -43.16 -23.21
CA SER A 277 -10.36 -44.20 -24.26
C SER A 277 -10.96 -43.79 -25.61
N ASP A 278 -11.78 -42.73 -25.67
CA ASP A 278 -12.61 -42.43 -26.85
C ASP A 278 -12.06 -41.25 -27.68
N PHE A 279 -11.16 -40.44 -27.12
CA PHE A 279 -10.35 -39.52 -27.91
C PHE A 279 -9.15 -40.31 -28.43
N GLY A 280 -9.24 -40.74 -29.70
CA GLY A 280 -8.24 -41.56 -30.37
C GLY A 280 -6.80 -41.13 -30.07
N ASN A 281 -5.93 -42.14 -29.96
CA ASN A 281 -4.47 -42.05 -29.79
C ASN A 281 -3.80 -41.27 -30.93
N ASP A 282 -4.09 -39.98 -31.10
CA ASP A 282 -3.30 -39.08 -31.93
C ASP A 282 -2.33 -38.31 -31.01
N PRO A 283 -1.05 -38.69 -30.97
CA PRO A 283 -0.04 -38.06 -30.12
C PRO A 283 0.23 -36.59 -30.48
N ASN A 284 -0.30 -36.09 -31.62
CA ASN A 284 -0.12 -34.71 -32.09
C ASN A 284 -1.25 -33.74 -31.73
N THR A 285 -2.40 -34.20 -31.26
CA THR A 285 -3.47 -33.29 -30.81
C THR A 285 -3.31 -33.01 -29.32
N ALA A 286 -2.62 -31.91 -28.99
CA ALA A 286 -2.53 -31.43 -27.61
C ALA A 286 -3.95 -31.28 -27.02
N ARG A 287 -4.24 -32.00 -25.93
CA ARG A 287 -5.54 -31.94 -25.26
C ARG A 287 -5.88 -30.50 -24.88
N ASP A 288 -7.02 -30.02 -25.37
CA ASP A 288 -7.52 -28.69 -25.07
C ASP A 288 -8.29 -28.68 -23.75
N TYR A 289 -7.57 -28.47 -22.65
CA TYR A 289 -8.14 -28.41 -21.29
C TYR A 289 -9.13 -27.26 -21.09
N SER A 290 -9.22 -26.31 -22.03
CA SER A 290 -10.18 -25.21 -21.96
C SER A 290 -11.63 -25.69 -22.11
N LYS A 291 -11.84 -26.83 -22.77
CA LYS A 291 -13.15 -27.48 -23.01
C LYS A 291 -13.55 -28.47 -21.92
N SER A 292 -12.65 -28.79 -20.98
CA SER A 292 -12.94 -29.67 -19.84
C SER A 292 -13.85 -28.97 -18.83
N PHE A 293 -14.58 -29.76 -18.03
CA PHE A 293 -15.45 -29.25 -16.97
C PHE A 293 -15.01 -29.77 -15.60
N TYR A 294 -15.09 -28.89 -14.60
CA TYR A 294 -14.69 -29.15 -13.23
C TYR A 294 -15.79 -28.74 -12.27
N VAL A 295 -16.04 -29.55 -11.25
CA VAL A 295 -16.89 -29.18 -10.11
C VAL A 295 -16.01 -28.46 -9.09
N VAL A 296 -16.42 -27.26 -8.72
CA VAL A 296 -15.80 -26.46 -7.66
C VAL A 296 -16.73 -26.44 -6.45
N ARG A 297 -16.23 -26.85 -5.28
CA ARG A 297 -16.94 -26.86 -4.01
C ARG A 297 -16.12 -26.14 -2.95
N VAL A 298 -16.73 -25.22 -2.22
CA VAL A 298 -16.09 -24.56 -1.08
C VAL A 298 -16.47 -25.31 0.20
N MET A 299 -15.49 -25.71 0.98
CA MET A 299 -15.67 -26.34 2.29
C MET A 299 -15.08 -25.43 3.36
N SER A 300 -15.91 -24.98 4.31
CA SER A 300 -15.48 -24.14 5.42
C SER A 300 -15.33 -24.95 6.71
N LYS A 301 -14.48 -24.46 7.62
CA LYS A 301 -14.32 -25.00 8.98
C LYS A 301 -15.66 -24.93 9.73
N PRO A 302 -16.00 -25.94 10.56
CA PRO A 302 -17.21 -25.89 11.39
C PRO A 302 -17.26 -24.61 12.24
N GLY A 303 -18.39 -23.90 12.19
CA GLY A 303 -18.60 -22.63 12.89
C GLY A 303 -18.32 -21.37 12.06
N LEU A 304 -17.63 -21.49 10.92
CA LEU A 304 -17.46 -20.40 9.97
C LEU A 304 -18.73 -20.23 9.11
N PRO A 305 -19.30 -19.01 8.98
CA PRO A 305 -20.43 -18.78 8.10
C PRO A 305 -20.12 -19.20 6.67
N GLU A 306 -21.12 -19.78 5.99
CA GLU A 306 -20.95 -20.18 4.60
C GLU A 306 -20.65 -18.96 3.72
N LEU A 307 -19.67 -19.08 2.83
CA LEU A 307 -19.34 -18.07 1.83
C LEU A 307 -20.43 -18.00 0.74
N SER A 308 -21.64 -17.56 1.09
CA SER A 308 -22.72 -17.16 0.17
C SER A 308 -22.94 -18.23 -0.95
N PRO A 309 -23.29 -17.95 -2.23
CA PRO A 309 -23.59 -19.02 -3.19
C PRO A 309 -22.34 -19.81 -3.64
N ALA A 310 -21.17 -19.63 -3.02
CA ALA A 310 -20.00 -20.47 -3.30
C ALA A 310 -20.03 -21.80 -2.52
N SER A 311 -20.87 -21.91 -1.48
CA SER A 311 -21.10 -23.15 -0.73
C SER A 311 -21.69 -24.26 -1.61
N THR A 312 -22.62 -23.92 -2.49
CA THR A 312 -23.20 -24.87 -3.45
C THR A 312 -22.17 -25.26 -4.51
N PRO A 313 -21.98 -26.56 -4.82
CA PRO A 313 -21.04 -27.00 -5.84
C PRO A 313 -21.46 -26.48 -7.22
N LYS A 314 -20.49 -25.96 -7.99
CA LYS A 314 -20.73 -25.43 -9.35
C LYS A 314 -19.86 -26.09 -10.38
N VAL A 315 -20.42 -26.33 -11.56
CA VAL A 315 -19.67 -26.82 -12.72
C VAL A 315 -19.11 -25.62 -13.48
N ILE A 316 -17.79 -25.58 -13.65
CA ILE A 316 -17.05 -24.49 -14.27
C ILE A 316 -16.21 -25.06 -15.43
N SER A 317 -16.13 -24.33 -16.53
CA SER A 317 -15.28 -24.70 -17.67
C SER A 317 -13.81 -24.47 -17.35
N GLY A 318 -12.92 -25.30 -17.91
CA GLY A 318 -11.47 -25.17 -17.73
C GLY A 318 -10.94 -23.80 -18.12
N LYS A 319 -11.50 -23.18 -19.17
CA LYS A 319 -11.17 -21.81 -19.60
C LYS A 319 -11.37 -20.76 -18.49
N SER A 320 -12.40 -20.90 -17.65
CA SER A 320 -12.77 -19.91 -16.63
C SER A 320 -12.42 -20.34 -15.20
N LEU A 321 -11.99 -21.59 -15.03
CA LEU A 321 -11.73 -22.22 -13.73
C LEU A 321 -10.76 -21.41 -12.88
N ALA A 322 -9.60 -21.05 -13.43
CA ALA A 322 -8.55 -20.39 -12.67
C ALA A 322 -8.95 -18.99 -12.19
N ALA A 323 -9.60 -18.19 -13.05
CA ALA A 323 -10.11 -16.88 -12.69
C ALA A 323 -11.21 -16.97 -11.62
N TYR A 324 -12.13 -17.94 -11.76
CA TYR A 324 -13.21 -18.18 -10.80
C TYR A 324 -12.66 -18.58 -9.43
N VAL A 325 -11.74 -19.56 -9.38
CA VAL A 325 -11.11 -20.04 -8.14
C VAL A 325 -10.28 -18.94 -7.48
N ARG A 326 -9.57 -18.11 -8.25
CA ARG A 326 -8.82 -16.97 -7.71
C ARG A 326 -9.72 -15.98 -6.97
N ILE A 327 -10.84 -15.59 -7.57
CA ILE A 327 -11.81 -14.66 -6.94
C ILE A 327 -12.38 -15.29 -5.67
N LEU A 328 -12.73 -16.59 -5.70
CA LEU A 328 -13.18 -17.30 -4.52
C LEU A 328 -12.12 -17.34 -3.41
N ALA A 329 -10.87 -17.63 -3.76
CA ALA A 329 -9.76 -17.70 -2.83
C ALA A 329 -9.46 -16.33 -2.19
N MET A 330 -9.52 -15.26 -2.97
CA MET A 330 -9.36 -13.89 -2.49
C MET A 330 -10.49 -13.53 -1.50
N ASN A 331 -11.75 -13.78 -1.85
CA ASN A 331 -12.89 -13.52 -0.98
C ASN A 331 -12.81 -14.35 0.32
N ALA A 332 -12.46 -15.63 0.22
CA ALA A 332 -12.26 -16.51 1.36
C ALA A 332 -11.11 -16.04 2.26
N SER A 333 -10.04 -15.50 1.68
CA SER A 333 -8.89 -14.98 2.42
C SER A 333 -9.28 -13.75 3.23
N VAL A 334 -9.95 -12.77 2.61
CA VAL A 334 -10.47 -11.58 3.29
C VAL A 334 -11.44 -11.98 4.40
N PHE A 335 -12.36 -12.91 4.14
CA PHE A 335 -13.31 -13.39 5.14
C PHE A 335 -12.62 -14.06 6.32
N SER A 336 -11.63 -14.91 6.06
CA SER A 336 -10.86 -15.59 7.11
C SER A 336 -10.03 -14.62 7.95
N LEU A 337 -9.49 -13.56 7.34
CA LEU A 337 -8.76 -12.50 8.05
C LEU A 337 -9.66 -11.70 9.02
N VAL A 338 -10.92 -11.50 8.65
CA VAL A 338 -11.92 -10.86 9.52
C VAL A 338 -12.34 -11.82 10.64
N TRP A 339 -12.61 -13.07 10.30
CA TRP A 339 -13.10 -14.06 11.26
C TRP A 339 -12.10 -14.41 12.36
N ASN A 340 -10.83 -14.61 12.01
CA ASN A 340 -9.79 -15.00 12.97
C ASN A 340 -9.35 -13.85 13.90
N ARG A 341 -9.85 -12.62 13.70
CA ARG A 341 -9.67 -11.52 14.64
C ARG A 341 -10.89 -11.46 15.56
N GLU A 342 -10.84 -12.18 16.68
CA GLU A 342 -11.86 -12.26 17.75
C GLU A 342 -12.49 -10.90 18.16
N GLY A 343 -13.42 -10.37 17.36
CA GLY A 343 -14.03 -9.05 17.57
C GLY A 343 -13.15 -7.84 17.19
N GLY A 344 -11.99 -8.06 16.57
CA GLY A 344 -11.09 -7.00 16.12
C GLY A 344 -11.40 -6.56 14.70
N GLU A 345 -11.29 -5.26 14.42
CA GLU A 345 -11.44 -4.74 13.05
C GLU A 345 -10.27 -5.24 12.16
N HIS A 346 -10.60 -5.81 11.00
CA HIS A 346 -9.61 -6.03 9.95
C HIS A 346 -9.25 -4.68 9.31
N ILE A 347 -7.96 -4.33 9.36
CA ILE A 347 -7.47 -3.06 8.85
C ILE A 347 -6.70 -3.37 7.57
N SER A 348 -7.24 -2.94 6.43
CA SER A 348 -6.51 -2.99 5.16
C SER A 348 -5.26 -2.11 5.21
N SER A 349 -4.31 -2.38 4.30
CA SER A 349 -3.04 -1.67 4.23
C SER A 349 -3.24 -0.15 4.07
N TRP A 350 -4.18 0.27 3.22
CA TRP A 350 -4.53 1.68 3.06
C TRP A 350 -5.14 2.30 4.32
N ARG A 351 -6.02 1.58 5.01
CA ARG A 351 -6.65 2.07 6.25
C ARG A 351 -5.61 2.18 7.37
N ASN A 352 -4.65 1.27 7.43
CA ASN A 352 -3.54 1.33 8.39
C ASN A 352 -2.68 2.57 8.13
N ARG A 353 -2.25 2.78 6.87
CA ARG A 353 -1.49 3.96 6.45
C ARG A 353 -2.23 5.27 6.75
N LEU A 354 -3.53 5.33 6.46
CA LEU A 354 -4.33 6.53 6.79
C LEU A 354 -4.37 6.80 8.31
N ARG A 355 -4.51 5.75 9.13
CA ARG A 355 -4.49 5.89 10.60
C ARG A 355 -3.16 6.42 11.09
N GLU A 356 -2.05 5.96 10.52
CA GLU A 356 -0.73 6.47 10.89
C GLU A 356 -0.53 7.94 10.52
N ILE A 357 -0.98 8.36 9.33
CA ILE A 357 -0.93 9.77 8.93
C ILE A 357 -1.76 10.63 9.89
N LYS A 358 -2.97 10.17 10.26
CA LYS A 358 -3.82 10.86 11.23
C LYS A 358 -3.16 10.94 12.61
N ARG A 359 -2.63 9.83 13.12
CA ARG A 359 -1.90 9.78 14.40
C ARG A 359 -0.70 10.72 14.41
N LEU A 360 0.06 10.79 13.32
CA LEU A 360 1.19 11.70 13.19
C LEU A 360 0.73 13.16 13.18
N ARG A 361 -0.33 13.48 12.43
CA ARG A 361 -0.96 14.81 12.40
C ARG A 361 -1.41 15.25 13.78
N ASP A 362 -2.19 14.42 14.46
CA ASP A 362 -2.78 14.73 15.76
C ASP A 362 -1.69 14.95 16.81
N ARG A 363 -0.64 14.12 16.82
CA ARG A 363 0.52 14.28 17.70
C ARG A 363 1.19 15.65 17.53
N VAL A 364 1.42 16.08 16.30
CA VAL A 364 2.10 17.35 16.00
C VAL A 364 1.21 18.54 16.34
N MET A 365 -0.11 18.42 16.14
CA MET A 365 -1.07 19.44 16.56
C MET A 365 -1.11 19.58 18.08
N THR A 366 -1.17 18.47 18.82
CA THR A 366 -1.18 18.50 20.30
C THR A 366 0.13 19.06 20.86
N SER A 367 1.28 18.67 20.30
CA SER A 367 2.58 19.22 20.71
C SER A 367 2.71 20.72 20.44
N ARG A 368 2.05 21.25 19.41
CA ARG A 368 2.01 22.69 19.15
C ARG A 368 1.12 23.42 20.13
N ALA A 369 -0.06 22.87 20.43
CA ALA A 369 -0.98 23.47 21.42
C ALA A 369 -0.30 23.60 22.80
N SER A 370 0.39 22.55 23.27
CA SER A 370 1.11 22.61 24.55
C SER A 370 2.28 23.60 24.56
N SER A 371 2.95 23.81 23.42
CA SER A 371 4.03 24.80 23.33
C SER A 371 3.53 26.25 23.39
N VAL A 372 2.31 26.52 22.91
CA VAL A 372 1.70 27.85 22.96
C VAL A 372 1.27 28.21 24.39
N ASP A 373 0.67 27.27 25.12
CA ASP A 373 0.30 27.46 26.54
C ASP A 373 1.53 27.65 27.46
N ALA A 374 2.65 27.00 27.15
CA ALA A 374 3.91 27.18 27.86
C ALA A 374 4.55 28.56 27.61
N THR A 375 4.34 29.14 26.42
CA THR A 375 4.83 30.50 26.12
C THR A 375 3.95 31.60 26.69
N GLU A 376 2.63 31.41 26.80
CA GLU A 376 1.74 32.41 27.44
C GLU A 376 1.93 32.50 28.96
N SER A 377 2.40 31.43 29.62
CA SER A 377 2.73 31.45 31.05
C SER A 377 4.11 32.03 31.38
N GLY A 378 4.95 32.34 30.38
CA GLY A 378 6.34 32.78 30.57
C GLY A 378 6.64 34.26 30.31
N PHE A 379 5.68 35.06 29.82
CA PHE A 379 5.90 36.48 29.47
C PHE A 379 5.18 37.45 30.42
N LEU A 380 5.65 37.51 31.65
CA LEU A 380 5.43 38.65 32.54
C LEU A 380 6.76 39.36 32.79
N GLY A 381 7.01 40.43 32.02
CA GLY A 381 8.09 41.38 32.30
C GLY A 381 8.80 41.92 31.06
N HIS A 382 8.64 43.23 30.84
CA HIS A 382 9.38 44.11 29.91
C HIS A 382 8.87 44.22 28.46
N ARG A 383 7.77 44.97 28.28
CA ARG A 383 7.57 45.77 27.06
C ARG A 383 8.15 47.18 27.26
N ARG A 384 9.20 47.51 26.51
CA ARG A 384 9.64 48.91 26.29
C ARG A 384 8.85 49.51 25.12
N ASN A 385 8.30 50.68 25.41
CA ASN A 385 7.58 51.64 24.56
C ASN A 385 7.92 51.67 23.07
N THR A 386 6.91 51.49 22.23
CA THR A 386 6.63 52.37 21.08
C THR A 386 5.11 52.59 21.00
N ARG A 387 4.68 53.83 21.30
CA ARG A 387 3.31 54.29 21.08
C ARG A 387 3.16 54.72 19.62
N THR A 388 2.10 54.28 18.95
CA THR A 388 1.43 55.08 17.93
C THR A 388 -0.06 55.14 18.28
N ASN A 389 -0.51 56.35 18.57
CA ASN A 389 -1.91 56.69 18.81
C ASN A 389 -2.71 56.52 17.51
N ILE A 390 -3.79 55.73 17.54
CA ILE A 390 -5.05 56.11 16.91
C ILE A 390 -6.16 55.70 17.87
N HIS A 391 -6.86 56.72 18.37
CA HIS A 391 -8.02 56.63 19.23
C HIS A 391 -9.25 56.70 18.32
N VAL A 392 -10.15 55.73 18.41
CA VAL A 392 -11.59 55.91 18.16
C VAL A 392 -12.30 55.20 19.30
N GLU A 393 -13.19 55.92 19.96
CA GLU A 393 -13.84 55.61 21.23
C GLU A 393 -14.83 54.43 21.16
N ASP A 394 -14.96 53.82 22.33
CA ASP A 394 -15.87 52.77 22.79
C ASP A 394 -17.36 53.12 22.62
N GLU A 395 -18.22 52.09 22.51
CA GLU A 395 -19.16 51.78 23.60
C GLU A 395 -19.83 50.39 23.50
N MET A 396 -19.69 49.65 24.61
CA MET A 396 -20.65 48.76 25.29
C MET A 396 -21.39 47.63 24.53
N ALA A 397 -21.10 46.38 24.90
CA ALA A 397 -21.79 45.70 26.02
C ALA A 397 -21.58 44.17 25.98
N SER A 398 -21.35 43.62 27.17
CA SER A 398 -21.24 42.22 27.56
C SER A 398 -22.35 41.31 27.01
N GLN A 399 -21.99 40.11 26.54
CA GLN A 399 -22.59 38.85 27.01
C GLN A 399 -21.79 37.62 26.57
N ARG A 400 -21.35 36.86 27.58
CA ARG A 400 -20.78 35.51 27.49
C ARG A 400 -21.89 34.55 27.05
N ALA A 401 -21.68 33.79 25.97
CA ALA A 401 -22.41 32.56 25.71
C ALA A 401 -21.46 31.51 25.11
N GLN A 402 -21.29 30.41 25.83
CA GLN A 402 -20.61 29.21 25.34
C GLN A 402 -21.48 28.56 24.26
N ILE A 403 -20.95 28.40 23.04
CA ILE A 403 -21.58 27.63 21.97
C ILE A 403 -20.55 26.65 21.41
N ARG A 404 -20.83 25.34 21.59
CA ARG A 404 -20.15 24.23 20.89
C ARG A 404 -20.46 24.32 19.40
N PRO A 405 -19.49 24.15 18.47
CA PRO A 405 -19.83 24.05 17.06
C PRO A 405 -20.08 22.59 16.67
N ASP A 406 -21.33 22.29 16.29
CA ASP A 406 -21.70 21.10 15.52
C ASP A 406 -21.20 21.24 14.07
N MET A 407 -20.37 20.30 13.61
CA MET A 407 -19.86 20.23 12.23
C MET A 407 -20.91 19.62 11.27
N ALA A 408 -21.98 20.33 10.96
CA ALA A 408 -22.95 19.86 9.95
C ALA A 408 -23.54 20.95 9.03
N GLY A 409 -23.25 22.24 9.24
CA GLY A 409 -23.92 23.34 8.53
C GLY A 409 -23.21 23.95 7.31
N GLU A 410 -21.94 23.64 7.06
CA GLU A 410 -21.08 24.50 6.21
C GLU A 410 -21.08 24.14 4.70
N TRP A 411 -22.16 23.55 4.18
CA TRP A 411 -22.31 23.16 2.76
C TRP A 411 -23.48 23.88 2.07
N SER A 412 -23.83 25.09 2.52
CA SER A 412 -24.69 25.99 1.73
C SER A 412 -23.82 27.06 1.08
N ALA A 413 -23.62 26.95 -0.23
CA ALA A 413 -22.92 27.94 -1.03
C ALA A 413 -23.85 29.15 -1.22
N ASP A 414 -23.50 30.27 -0.60
CA ASP A 414 -24.23 31.53 -0.74
C ASP A 414 -24.16 32.07 -2.18
N ASN A 415 -25.32 32.47 -2.69
CA ASN A 415 -25.63 33.07 -4.00
C ASN A 415 -24.96 34.44 -4.28
N ASN A 416 -23.84 34.77 -3.65
CA ASN A 416 -23.19 36.09 -3.75
C ASN A 416 -22.01 36.16 -4.74
N ILE A 417 -21.67 35.07 -5.43
CA ILE A 417 -20.55 35.05 -6.40
C ILE A 417 -20.89 35.84 -7.67
N SER A 418 -22.16 35.88 -8.08
CA SER A 418 -22.60 36.59 -9.28
C SER A 418 -22.56 38.12 -9.14
N GLN A 419 -22.72 38.64 -7.93
CA GLN A 419 -22.60 40.08 -7.66
C GLN A 419 -21.16 40.56 -7.60
N ALA A 420 -20.15 39.70 -7.45
CA ALA A 420 -18.74 40.11 -7.42
C ALA A 420 -18.11 40.23 -8.83
N LEU A 421 -18.84 39.84 -9.89
CA LEU A 421 -18.35 39.79 -11.28
C LEU A 421 -18.88 40.92 -12.18
N ASP A 422 -19.60 41.89 -11.63
CA ASP A 422 -20.05 43.06 -12.40
C ASP A 422 -18.95 44.15 -12.44
N PHE A 423 -18.25 44.22 -13.57
CA PHE A 423 -17.16 45.16 -13.86
C PHE A 423 -17.63 46.49 -14.46
N SER A 424 -18.94 46.71 -14.65
CA SER A 424 -19.49 47.96 -15.22
C SER A 424 -19.31 49.20 -14.33
N ARG A 425 -18.84 49.01 -13.10
CA ARG A 425 -18.62 50.06 -12.08
C ARG A 425 -17.25 50.74 -12.16
N TRP A 426 -16.35 50.23 -13.00
CA TRP A 426 -14.98 50.75 -13.17
C TRP A 426 -14.77 51.50 -14.49
N THR A 427 -15.83 51.74 -15.25
CA THR A 427 -15.80 52.57 -16.46
C THR A 427 -16.72 53.78 -16.32
N ARG A 428 -16.16 54.88 -15.80
CA ARG A 428 -16.52 56.25 -16.19
C ARG A 428 -15.28 57.12 -16.22
#